data_AF-A0A3B9MWI0-F1
#
_entry.id   AF-A0A3B9MWI0-F1
#
_cell.length_a   1.000
_cell.length_b   1.000
_cell.length_c   1.000
_cell.angle_alpha   90.00
_cell.angle_beta   90.00
_cell.angle_gamma   90.00
#
_symmetry.space_group_name_H-M   'P 1'
#
loop_
_entity.id
_entity.type
_entity.pdbx_description
1 polymer ?
#
loop_
_entity_poly.entity_id
_entity_poly.type
_entity_poly.pdbx_seq_one_letter_code
_entity_poly.pdbx_strand_id
1 'polypeptide(L)'
;MKKINRYFHKEKRSLRGTISITGKLEAYVGKYFVSGEGFEENIFLIYFDSEIDKYEAVDTVKEKMVACMSADYEYAFVKESILEKFKKDTAEYNITIIPVKDFDEEELCIDMQGWLPSFLSKVTWINDDFLSDENIDFDFEAFEIIDSGFIYLNPNHFSVMEMITAIKAGENKE
;
A
#
# COMPACT_ATOMS: atom_id res chain seq x y z
N MET A 1 7.77 12.04 7.08
CA MET A 1 7.67 10.58 7.02
C MET A 1 6.69 10.00 8.03
N LYS A 2 5.83 9.08 7.57
CA LYS A 2 4.95 8.23 8.38
C LYS A 2 5.62 6.87 8.57
N LYS A 3 5.87 6.49 9.83
CA LYS A 3 6.46 5.19 10.15
C LYS A 3 5.41 4.08 10.06
N ILE A 4 5.52 3.19 9.07
CA ILE A 4 4.49 2.17 8.80
C ILE A 4 4.34 1.16 9.94
N ASN A 5 5.41 0.74 10.58
CA ASN A 5 5.35 -0.21 11.70
C ASN A 5 4.48 0.28 12.88
N ARG A 6 4.28 1.60 13.04
CA ARG A 6 3.39 2.16 14.06
C ARG A 6 1.92 1.81 13.90
N TYR A 7 1.49 1.44 12.70
CA TYR A 7 0.09 1.14 12.39
C TYR A 7 -0.32 -0.29 12.74
N PHE A 8 0.64 -1.20 12.91
CA PHE A 8 0.40 -2.63 13.01
C PHE A 8 0.58 -3.20 14.44
N HIS A 9 0.71 -2.34 15.46
CA HIS A 9 0.99 -2.75 16.84
C HIS A 9 -0.15 -3.46 17.60
N LYS A 10 -1.27 -3.84 16.96
CA LYS A 10 -2.42 -4.43 17.66
C LYS A 10 -2.80 -5.78 17.07
N GLU A 11 -2.85 -6.80 17.93
CA GLU A 11 -3.60 -8.02 17.65
C GLU A 11 -5.05 -7.65 17.36
N LYS A 12 -5.48 -7.90 16.12
CA LYS A 12 -6.83 -7.65 15.68
C LYS A 12 -7.62 -8.95 15.70
N ARG A 13 -8.77 -8.94 16.38
CA ARG A 13 -9.78 -9.99 16.17
C ARG A 13 -10.32 -9.85 14.75
N SER A 14 -10.37 -10.97 14.02
CA SER A 14 -10.97 -11.06 12.69
C SER A 14 -12.46 -10.67 12.77
N LEU A 15 -12.79 -9.45 12.37
CA LEU A 15 -14.10 -9.13 11.81
C LEU A 15 -13.89 -9.15 10.30
N ARG A 16 -14.32 -10.24 9.66
CA ARG A 16 -14.48 -10.26 8.21
C ARG A 16 -15.87 -9.74 7.92
N GLY A 17 -15.98 -8.80 6.98
CA GLY A 17 -17.28 -8.35 6.50
C GLY A 17 -18.14 -9.54 6.05
N THR A 18 -19.45 -9.34 6.05
CA THR A 18 -20.39 -10.40 5.63
C THR A 18 -20.34 -10.67 4.12
N ILE A 19 -19.72 -9.76 3.36
CA ILE A 19 -19.52 -9.81 1.91
C ILE A 19 -18.07 -9.41 1.58
N SER A 20 -17.63 -9.62 0.34
CA SER A 20 -16.31 -9.17 -0.12
C SER A 20 -16.22 -7.63 -0.23
N ILE A 21 -15.01 -7.08 -0.27
CA ILE A 21 -14.82 -5.63 -0.43
C ILE A 21 -15.37 -5.13 -1.78
N THR A 22 -15.26 -5.90 -2.86
CA THR A 22 -15.90 -5.59 -4.16
C THR A 22 -17.41 -5.55 -4.01
N GLY A 23 -18.02 -6.57 -3.38
CA GLY A 23 -19.47 -6.57 -3.14
C GLY A 23 -19.92 -5.38 -2.30
N LYS A 24 -19.12 -4.98 -1.31
CA LYS A 24 -19.40 -3.80 -0.49
C LYS A 24 -19.29 -2.50 -1.28
N LEU A 25 -18.13 -2.26 -1.87
CA LEU A 25 -17.79 -0.96 -2.43
C LEU A 25 -18.49 -0.74 -3.77
N GLU A 26 -18.55 -1.74 -4.64
CA GLU A 26 -19.17 -1.60 -5.96
C GLU A 26 -20.68 -1.77 -5.92
N ALA A 27 -21.19 -2.84 -5.30
CA ALA A 27 -22.62 -3.16 -5.39
C ALA A 27 -23.46 -2.46 -4.31
N TYR A 28 -23.02 -2.49 -3.05
CA TYR A 28 -23.79 -1.92 -1.94
C TYR A 28 -23.66 -0.39 -1.87
N VAL A 29 -22.43 0.10 -1.73
CA VAL A 29 -22.14 1.54 -1.67
C VAL A 29 -22.27 2.17 -3.05
N GLY A 30 -21.57 1.63 -4.05
CA GLY A 30 -21.49 2.16 -5.41
C GLY A 30 -20.44 3.25 -5.57
N LYS A 31 -20.16 3.61 -6.83
CA LYS A 31 -19.17 4.63 -7.25
C LYS A 31 -17.71 4.29 -6.95
N TYR A 32 -17.44 3.05 -6.54
CA TYR A 32 -16.10 2.49 -6.45
C TYR A 32 -15.89 1.45 -7.55
N PHE A 33 -14.63 1.19 -7.85
CA PHE A 33 -14.19 0.01 -8.59
C PHE A 33 -12.99 -0.61 -7.89
N VAL A 34 -12.98 -1.94 -7.74
CA VAL A 34 -11.94 -2.72 -7.06
C VAL A 34 -11.26 -3.60 -8.10
N SER A 35 -10.00 -3.27 -8.40
CA SER A 35 -9.16 -4.03 -9.31
C SER A 35 -8.31 -5.05 -8.54
N GLY A 36 -8.27 -6.28 -9.03
CA GLY A 36 -7.37 -7.34 -8.52
C GLY A 36 -8.03 -8.30 -7.51
N GLU A 37 -9.20 -7.99 -6.98
CA GLU A 37 -9.89 -8.89 -6.06
C GLU A 37 -10.34 -10.19 -6.74
N GLY A 38 -9.97 -11.34 -6.14
CA GLY A 38 -10.29 -12.67 -6.66
C GLY A 38 -9.23 -13.26 -7.60
N PHE A 39 -8.15 -12.53 -7.86
CA PHE A 39 -6.95 -13.02 -8.53
C PHE A 39 -5.86 -13.38 -7.51
N GLU A 40 -4.76 -13.98 -7.95
CA GLU A 40 -3.58 -14.30 -7.12
C GLU A 40 -2.79 -13.05 -6.67
N GLU A 41 -3.38 -11.85 -6.77
CA GLU A 41 -2.75 -10.60 -6.36
C GLU A 41 -2.86 -10.40 -4.84
N ASN A 42 -1.75 -10.05 -4.19
CA ASN A 42 -1.72 -9.77 -2.75
C ASN A 42 -2.18 -8.35 -2.39
N ILE A 43 -2.40 -7.50 -3.40
CA ILE A 43 -2.80 -6.11 -3.27
C ILE A 43 -3.88 -5.78 -4.29
N PHE A 44 -4.96 -5.14 -3.84
CA PHE A 44 -6.04 -4.61 -4.66
C PHE A 44 -5.92 -3.10 -4.81
N LEU A 45 -6.24 -2.59 -6.00
CA LEU A 45 -6.33 -1.15 -6.25
C LEU A 45 -7.80 -0.72 -6.26
N ILE A 46 -8.10 0.37 -5.57
CA ILE A 46 -9.47 0.86 -5.41
C ILE A 46 -9.55 2.25 -6.01
N TYR A 47 -10.53 2.41 -6.91
CA TYR A 47 -10.84 3.64 -7.61
C TYR A 47 -12.19 4.19 -7.14
N PHE A 48 -12.35 5.50 -7.18
CA PHE A 48 -13.58 6.17 -6.81
C PHE A 48 -13.85 7.38 -7.69
N ASP A 49 -15.12 7.59 -8.03
CA ASP A 49 -15.57 8.78 -8.75
C ASP A 49 -16.90 9.28 -8.18
N SER A 50 -16.92 10.50 -7.64
CA SER A 50 -18.13 11.09 -7.08
C SER A 50 -19.16 11.49 -8.13
N GLU A 51 -18.74 11.72 -9.36
CA GLU A 51 -19.53 12.35 -10.42
C GLU A 51 -20.28 11.34 -11.28
N ILE A 52 -19.84 10.08 -11.31
CA ILE A 52 -20.54 9.04 -12.08
C ILE A 52 -21.85 8.63 -11.42
N ASP A 53 -22.78 8.12 -12.24
CA ASP A 53 -23.96 7.47 -11.73
C ASP A 53 -23.61 6.15 -11.03
N LYS A 54 -24.45 5.74 -10.06
CA LYS A 54 -24.16 4.59 -9.18
C LYS A 54 -23.86 3.29 -9.94
N TYR A 55 -24.42 3.15 -11.14
CA TYR A 55 -24.34 1.93 -11.96
C TYR A 55 -23.36 2.03 -13.13
N GLU A 56 -22.66 3.17 -13.24
CA GLU A 56 -21.62 3.34 -14.26
C GLU A 56 -20.28 2.80 -13.75
N ALA A 57 -19.43 2.38 -14.69
CA ALA A 57 -18.10 1.92 -14.37
C ALA A 57 -17.20 3.12 -14.03
N VAL A 58 -16.41 2.99 -12.96
CA VAL A 58 -15.35 3.96 -12.65
C VAL A 58 -14.16 3.71 -13.59
N ASP A 59 -13.66 4.76 -14.24
CA ASP A 59 -12.44 4.64 -15.05
C ASP A 59 -11.22 4.30 -14.16
N THR A 60 -10.41 3.35 -14.62
CA THR A 60 -9.18 2.90 -13.93
C THR A 60 -7.98 3.81 -14.22
N VAL A 61 -8.17 5.11 -14.06
CA VAL A 61 -7.12 6.13 -14.22
C VAL A 61 -6.50 6.51 -12.87
N LYS A 62 -5.24 6.94 -12.88
CA LYS A 62 -4.43 7.21 -11.67
C LYS A 62 -5.08 8.23 -10.74
N GLU A 63 -5.73 9.24 -11.32
CA GLU A 63 -6.40 10.33 -10.59
C GLU A 63 -7.56 9.82 -9.75
N LYS A 64 -8.26 8.79 -10.25
CA LYS A 64 -9.39 8.14 -9.57
C LYS A 64 -8.96 7.07 -8.59
N MET A 65 -7.68 6.65 -8.59
CA MET A 65 -7.18 5.72 -7.57
C MET A 65 -7.19 6.40 -6.20
N VAL A 66 -7.84 5.76 -5.24
CA VAL A 66 -8.06 6.31 -3.89
C VAL A 66 -7.58 5.40 -2.75
N ALA A 67 -7.41 4.09 -3.01
CA ALA A 67 -6.80 3.20 -2.03
C ALA A 67 -6.05 2.02 -2.67
N CYS A 68 -5.11 1.48 -1.90
CA CYS A 68 -4.41 0.23 -2.14
C CYS A 68 -4.62 -0.67 -0.92
N MET A 69 -5.22 -1.85 -1.06
CA MET A 69 -5.63 -2.72 0.04
C MET A 69 -4.97 -4.09 -0.05
N SER A 70 -4.63 -4.70 1.09
CA SER A 70 -4.16 -6.09 1.12
C SER A 70 -5.26 -7.09 0.84
N ALA A 71 -4.92 -8.21 0.20
CA ALA A 71 -5.89 -9.22 -0.23
C ALA A 71 -6.67 -9.89 0.92
N ASP A 72 -6.08 -9.90 2.11
CA ASP A 72 -6.67 -10.39 3.36
C ASP A 72 -7.47 -9.33 4.14
N TYR A 73 -7.58 -8.12 3.59
CA TYR A 73 -8.19 -6.93 4.20
C TYR A 73 -7.56 -6.48 5.52
N GLU A 74 -6.30 -6.85 5.79
CA GLU A 74 -5.60 -6.43 7.01
C GLU A 74 -5.21 -4.95 7.01
N TYR A 75 -4.85 -4.39 5.86
CA TYR A 75 -4.46 -2.98 5.74
C TYR A 75 -4.86 -2.34 4.41
N ALA A 76 -4.97 -1.01 4.44
CA ALA A 76 -5.15 -0.22 3.24
C ALA A 76 -4.44 1.13 3.35
N PHE A 77 -3.73 1.51 2.30
CA PHE A 77 -3.24 2.87 2.08
C PHE A 77 -4.36 3.66 1.41
N VAL A 78 -4.78 4.78 1.99
CA VAL A 78 -5.97 5.53 1.54
C VAL A 78 -5.64 7.00 1.38
N LYS A 79 -6.01 7.61 0.25
CA LYS A 79 -5.86 9.05 0.04
C LYS A 79 -6.60 9.84 1.12
N GLU A 80 -5.92 10.82 1.70
CA GLU A 80 -6.45 11.69 2.76
C GLU A 80 -7.75 12.39 2.32
N SER A 81 -7.88 12.72 1.03
CA SER A 81 -9.06 13.36 0.46
C SER A 81 -10.36 12.56 0.57
N ILE A 82 -10.29 11.22 0.63
CA ILE A 82 -11.48 10.35 0.79
C ILE A 82 -11.53 9.61 2.13
N LEU A 83 -10.53 9.80 2.98
CA LEU A 83 -10.26 8.97 4.15
C LEU A 83 -11.48 8.71 5.03
N GLU A 84 -12.21 9.77 5.39
CA GLU A 84 -13.37 9.65 6.31
C GLU A 84 -14.55 8.93 5.66
N LYS A 85 -14.75 9.12 4.36
CA LYS A 85 -15.75 8.38 3.60
C LYS A 85 -15.36 6.90 3.52
N PHE A 86 -14.11 6.61 3.16
CA PHE A 86 -13.61 5.24 3.05
C PHE A 86 -13.76 4.49 4.38
N LYS A 87 -13.31 5.09 5.50
CA LYS A 87 -13.49 4.53 6.86
C LYS A 87 -14.94 4.17 7.16
N LYS A 88 -15.89 5.06 6.80
CA LYS A 88 -17.31 4.84 7.00
C LYS A 88 -17.84 3.70 6.13
N ASP A 89 -17.47 3.69 4.85
CA ASP A 89 -17.91 2.71 3.87
C ASP A 89 -17.35 1.31 4.18
N THR A 90 -16.16 1.23 4.80
CA THR A 90 -15.49 -0.02 5.17
C THR A 90 -15.49 -0.32 6.67
N ALA A 91 -16.33 0.34 7.46
CA ALA A 91 -16.30 0.25 8.93
C ALA A 91 -16.50 -1.19 9.49
N GLU A 92 -17.12 -2.08 8.72
CA GLU A 92 -17.36 -3.48 9.10
C GLU A 92 -16.16 -4.40 8.85
N TYR A 93 -15.16 -3.93 8.11
CA TYR A 93 -13.90 -4.63 7.84
C TYR A 93 -12.87 -4.05 8.82
N ASN A 94 -12.24 -4.89 9.63
CA ASN A 94 -11.24 -4.45 10.63
C ASN A 94 -9.90 -4.05 9.99
N ILE A 95 -9.94 -3.19 8.96
CA ILE A 95 -8.80 -2.77 8.14
C ILE A 95 -7.92 -1.79 8.94
N THR A 96 -6.62 -1.96 8.85
CA THR A 96 -5.64 -0.97 9.31
C THR A 96 -5.49 0.10 8.24
N ILE A 97 -6.15 1.24 8.43
CA ILE A 97 -6.12 2.32 7.44
C ILE A 97 -4.92 3.23 7.69
N ILE A 98 -4.08 3.35 6.67
CA ILE A 98 -2.87 4.17 6.63
C ILE A 98 -3.15 5.35 5.69
N PRO A 99 -3.36 6.57 6.20
CA PRO A 99 -3.64 7.71 5.36
C PRO A 99 -2.38 8.14 4.60
N VAL A 100 -2.53 8.49 3.32
CA VAL A 100 -1.48 9.00 2.44
C VAL A 100 -1.99 10.21 1.65
N LYS A 101 -1.12 11.16 1.31
CA LYS A 101 -1.46 12.30 0.46
C LYS A 101 -1.54 11.87 -0.99
N ASP A 102 -0.53 11.15 -1.44
CA ASP A 102 -0.39 10.62 -2.78
C ASP A 102 0.28 9.24 -2.73
N PHE A 103 0.15 8.45 -3.80
CA PHE A 103 0.71 7.10 -3.85
C PHE A 103 2.16 7.08 -4.35
N ASP A 104 2.61 8.15 -5.01
CA ASP A 104 3.95 8.28 -5.58
C ASP A 104 4.86 9.20 -4.75
N GLU A 105 4.32 9.93 -3.78
CA GLU A 105 5.15 10.71 -2.84
C GLU A 105 5.86 9.79 -1.83
N GLU A 106 7.17 9.97 -1.68
CA GLU A 106 8.00 9.31 -0.67
C GLU A 106 7.70 9.82 0.76
N GLU A 107 6.53 9.49 1.28
CA GLU A 107 6.10 9.93 2.61
C GLU A 107 6.15 8.84 3.67
N LEU A 108 6.45 7.59 3.30
CA LEU A 108 6.51 6.45 4.21
C LEU A 108 7.95 6.11 4.60
N CYS A 109 8.13 5.53 5.77
CA CYS A 109 9.38 4.89 6.15
C CYS A 109 9.15 3.76 7.13
N ILE A 110 10.19 2.96 7.36
CA ILE A 110 10.18 1.89 8.33
C ILE A 110 11.34 2.03 9.31
N ASP A 111 11.08 1.69 10.57
CA ASP A 111 12.15 1.52 11.53
C ASP A 111 12.54 0.04 11.57
N MET A 112 13.68 -0.26 10.94
CA MET A 112 14.23 -1.61 10.76
C MET A 112 14.70 -2.26 12.07
N GLN A 113 14.86 -1.49 13.14
CA GLN A 113 15.15 -2.05 14.47
C GLN A 113 13.87 -2.45 15.22
N GLY A 114 12.71 -2.02 14.72
CA GLY A 114 11.39 -2.36 15.26
C GLY A 114 10.82 -3.65 14.68
N TRP A 115 9.54 -3.89 14.99
CA TRP A 115 8.78 -4.98 14.41
C TRP A 115 8.53 -4.72 12.92
N LEU A 116 8.90 -5.69 12.06
CA LEU A 116 8.68 -5.68 10.62
C LEU A 116 7.39 -6.45 10.30
N PRO A 117 6.39 -5.82 9.64
CA PRO A 117 5.22 -6.54 9.14
C PRO A 117 5.61 -7.72 8.25
N SER A 118 4.91 -8.85 8.40
CA SER A 118 5.19 -10.09 7.65
C SER A 118 5.12 -9.90 6.13
N PHE A 119 4.21 -9.07 5.63
CA PHE A 119 4.07 -8.77 4.20
C PHE A 119 5.29 -8.04 3.61
N LEU A 120 6.16 -7.48 4.45
CA LEU A 120 7.41 -6.83 4.04
C LEU A 120 8.65 -7.72 4.22
N SER A 121 8.48 -8.96 4.69
CA SER A 121 9.61 -9.85 5.01
C SER A 121 10.45 -10.26 3.81
N LYS A 122 9.87 -10.28 2.61
CA LYS A 122 10.55 -10.64 1.35
C LYS A 122 11.11 -9.42 0.59
N VAL A 123 10.90 -8.21 1.10
CA VAL A 123 11.41 -6.98 0.50
C VAL A 123 12.91 -6.88 0.72
N THR A 124 13.65 -6.50 -0.33
CA THR A 124 15.05 -6.11 -0.23
C THR A 124 15.12 -4.66 0.24
N TRP A 125 15.82 -4.43 1.35
CA TRP A 125 15.98 -3.10 1.95
C TRP A 125 17.39 -2.58 1.72
N ILE A 126 17.52 -1.39 1.13
CA ILE A 126 18.80 -0.75 0.87
C ILE A 126 18.67 0.73 1.21
N ASN A 127 19.46 1.22 2.17
CA ASN A 127 19.55 2.66 2.38
C ASN A 127 20.45 3.24 1.28
N ASP A 128 19.84 3.85 0.27
CA ASP A 128 20.54 4.44 -0.87
C ASP A 128 20.86 5.95 -0.68
N ASP A 129 20.63 6.48 0.52
CA ASP A 129 20.85 7.91 0.81
C ASP A 129 22.31 8.33 0.51
N PHE A 130 23.28 7.41 0.61
CA PHE A 130 24.69 7.65 0.24
C PHE A 130 24.90 8.02 -1.23
N LEU A 131 23.92 7.80 -2.11
CA LEU A 131 23.96 8.25 -3.51
C LEU A 131 23.72 9.76 -3.65
N SER A 132 23.09 10.38 -2.64
CA SER A 132 22.65 11.77 -2.69
C SER A 132 23.16 12.64 -1.55
N ASP A 133 23.49 12.05 -0.41
CA ASP A 133 24.04 12.74 0.77
C ASP A 133 25.55 12.47 0.88
N GLU A 134 26.34 13.53 0.63
CA GLU A 134 27.80 13.51 0.74
C GLU A 134 28.33 13.25 2.16
N ASN A 135 27.48 13.32 3.18
CA ASN A 135 27.85 13.07 4.57
C ASN A 135 27.71 11.61 4.99
N ILE A 136 27.19 10.74 4.11
CA ILE A 136 27.06 9.31 4.35
C ILE A 136 28.18 8.58 3.61
N ASP A 137 28.86 7.67 4.29
CA ASP A 137 29.89 6.84 3.67
C ASP A 137 29.28 6.01 2.53
N PHE A 138 29.96 6.01 1.39
CA PHE A 138 29.51 5.27 0.21
C PHE A 138 29.52 3.76 0.47
N ASP A 139 28.37 3.12 0.31
CA ASP A 139 28.22 1.67 0.47
C ASP A 139 28.35 0.97 -0.90
N PHE A 140 29.53 0.41 -1.15
CA PHE A 140 29.83 -0.28 -2.40
C PHE A 140 29.01 -1.55 -2.60
N GLU A 141 28.72 -2.29 -1.52
CA GLU A 141 27.94 -3.53 -1.61
C GLU A 141 26.48 -3.22 -1.96
N ALA A 142 25.90 -2.19 -1.32
CA ALA A 142 24.59 -1.68 -1.68
C ALA A 142 24.55 -1.19 -3.13
N PHE A 143 25.56 -0.43 -3.56
CA PHE A 143 25.62 0.09 -4.93
C PHE A 143 25.67 -1.01 -5.99
N GLU A 144 26.41 -2.09 -5.78
CA GLU A 144 26.43 -3.24 -6.70
C GLU A 144 25.03 -3.85 -6.90
N ILE A 145 24.25 -3.93 -5.82
CA ILE A 145 22.87 -4.44 -5.90
C ILE A 145 21.98 -3.45 -6.67
N ILE A 146 22.11 -2.15 -6.41
CA ILE A 146 21.36 -1.10 -7.12
C ILE A 146 21.68 -1.13 -8.62
N ASP A 147 22.97 -1.15 -8.99
CA ASP A 147 23.43 -1.12 -10.39
C ASP A 147 22.99 -2.37 -11.17
N SER A 148 22.86 -3.52 -10.48
CA SER A 148 22.33 -4.75 -11.08
C SER A 148 20.83 -4.71 -11.40
N GLY A 149 20.12 -3.64 -11.02
CA GLY A 149 18.71 -3.43 -11.32
C GLY A 149 17.74 -4.20 -10.42
N PHE A 150 18.21 -4.67 -9.25
CA PHE A 150 17.33 -5.29 -8.27
C PHE A 150 16.31 -4.29 -7.73
N ILE A 151 15.06 -4.74 -7.56
CA ILE A 151 14.02 -3.93 -6.91
C ILE A 151 14.23 -3.96 -5.39
N TYR A 152 14.30 -2.78 -4.78
CA TYR A 152 14.48 -2.58 -3.35
C TYR A 152 13.57 -1.45 -2.82
N LEU A 153 13.55 -1.27 -1.50
CA LEU A 153 13.03 -0.07 -0.84
C LEU A 153 14.10 0.57 0.03
N ASN A 154 14.15 1.90 0.04
CA ASN A 154 14.91 2.63 1.05
C ASN A 154 14.14 2.62 2.38
N PRO A 155 14.73 2.16 3.50
CA PRO A 155 14.03 2.14 4.78
C PRO A 155 13.68 3.54 5.32
N ASN A 156 14.42 4.58 4.90
CA ASN A 156 14.26 5.95 5.37
C ASN A 156 13.15 6.71 4.66
N HIS A 157 12.85 6.38 3.41
CA HIS A 157 11.80 7.00 2.61
C HIS A 157 11.36 6.06 1.47
N PHE A 158 10.07 6.00 1.21
CA PHE A 158 9.49 5.32 0.05
C PHE A 158 8.04 5.74 -0.13
N SER A 159 7.54 5.59 -1.35
CA SER A 159 6.14 5.77 -1.73
C SER A 159 5.35 4.47 -1.60
N VAL A 160 4.01 4.57 -1.69
CA VAL A 160 3.15 3.37 -1.71
C VAL A 160 3.41 2.55 -2.97
N MET A 161 3.59 3.20 -4.13
CA MET A 161 3.80 2.51 -5.41
C MET A 161 5.12 1.75 -5.45
N GLU A 162 6.20 2.31 -4.90
CA GLU A 162 7.47 1.59 -4.75
C GLU A 162 7.28 0.39 -3.84
N MET A 163 6.58 0.55 -2.71
CA MET A 163 6.33 -0.55 -1.78
C MET A 163 5.57 -1.70 -2.44
N ILE A 164 4.50 -1.41 -3.20
CA ILE A 164 3.76 -2.43 -3.95
C ILE A 164 4.68 -3.15 -4.94
N THR A 165 5.51 -2.39 -5.66
CA THR A 165 6.46 -2.94 -6.64
C THR A 165 7.45 -3.88 -5.97
N ALA A 166 8.00 -3.49 -4.82
CA ALA A 166 8.94 -4.30 -4.05
C ALA A 166 8.31 -5.56 -3.44
N ILE A 167 7.07 -5.48 -2.95
CA ILE A 167 6.32 -6.64 -2.45
C ILE A 167 6.13 -7.66 -3.59
N LYS A 168 5.63 -7.21 -4.75
CA LYS A 168 5.45 -8.07 -5.93
C LYS A 168 6.77 -8.67 -6.42
N ALA A 169 7.86 -7.92 -6.36
CA ALA A 169 9.19 -8.42 -6.74
C ALA A 169 9.70 -9.50 -5.76
N GLY A 170 9.44 -9.33 -4.46
CA GLY A 170 9.84 -10.29 -3.43
C GLY A 170 9.09 -11.63 -3.52
N GLU A 171 7.85 -11.62 -4.00
CA GLU A 171 7.03 -12.81 -4.19
C GLU A 171 7.53 -13.72 -5.32
N ASN A 172 8.07 -13.14 -6.39
CA ASN A 172 8.59 -13.87 -7.56
C ASN A 172 9.99 -14.51 -7.35
N LYS A 173 10.54 -14.47 -6.13
CA LYS A 173 11.87 -15.03 -5.79
C LYS A 173 11.82 -16.50 -5.34
N GLU A 174 10.69 -17.19 -5.52
CA GLU A 174 10.50 -18.62 -5.19
C GLU A 174 10.89 -19.58 -6.33
#